data_AF-A0A7V9GPM4-F1
#
_entry.id   AF-A0A7V9GPM4-F1
#
_cell.length_a   1.000
_cell.length_b   1.000
_cell.length_c   1.000
_cell.angle_alpha   90.00
_cell.angle_beta   90.00
_cell.angle_gamma   90.00
#
_symmetry.space_group_name_H-M   'P 1'
#
loop_
_entity.id
_entity.type
_entity.pdbx_description
1 polymer ?
#
loop_
_entity_poly.entity_id
_entity_poly.type
_entity_poly.pdbx_seq_one_letter_code
_entity_poly.pdbx_strand_id
1 'polypeptide(L)'
;MQQSLLQEIYELVKSLTKSEKRYFKLYTQFQQGDKSYLKLFDIIDKIKIYNEGIINQQFLLKNKATNFPAVKKYLFAQIIASIKSYGAYKDLDSDHTNMIETYKVLHYKGLYGQSEKLLKKIKQVTWDDDAFTRHFSVLLMEYHKEVFNPNDASPVNVVRILKERRNVLDIMDNYLRVGETFTLMRLHLRKKLYCRNKKDKDELTKIATPVLKSSENDMLSRTALGMRNLTLCDYYMATGQPKKAFETSKIYLELRKNAGGNDKLDLQTLNEYLQHIILSVRSGYFEGFEDNMLYYKTLLDTIRNKEKYFIGYEKWYNCVLIYYNRTGQFEQGASFVEKENKDGLVEDNFSMKAKITLWYFWAYNLYARQQYKKSLQYIQRIMNQANTELDEYSYAKLLLMFIHYDLKNYELLEYQVRSAQRFLEKQERLYQSEILMFDFFKKFNSADSKSRQLQKISFLQQQVNSLFKKPTERGIIFYFDIIAWLESQVNDKSFAGAVLKKHEAGI
;
A
#
# COMPACT_ATOMS: atom_id res chain seq x y z
N MET A 1 7.89 16.87 -23.13
CA MET A 1 8.39 18.25 -22.92
C MET A 1 9.33 18.21 -21.73
N GLN A 2 10.58 18.62 -21.91
CA GLN A 2 11.52 18.77 -20.79
C GLN A 2 11.05 19.95 -19.92
N GLN A 3 10.86 19.69 -18.63
CA GLN A 3 10.47 20.70 -17.64
C GLN A 3 11.62 21.72 -17.50
N SER A 4 11.32 23.02 -17.36
CA SER A 4 12.38 24.02 -17.23
C SER A 4 12.96 23.99 -15.81
N LEU A 5 14.27 24.19 -15.66
CA LEU A 5 14.93 24.21 -14.34
C LEU A 5 14.29 25.22 -13.38
N LEU A 6 13.70 26.31 -13.90
CA LEU A 6 13.02 27.30 -13.06
C LEU A 6 11.70 26.75 -12.51
N GLN A 7 11.00 25.91 -13.27
CA GLN A 7 9.82 25.20 -12.82
C GLN A 7 10.17 24.18 -11.72
N GLU A 8 11.26 23.42 -11.90
CA GLU A 8 11.75 22.49 -10.87
C GLU A 8 12.11 23.21 -9.57
N ILE A 9 12.78 24.37 -9.65
CA ILE A 9 13.08 25.20 -8.49
C ILE A 9 11.80 25.74 -7.85
N TYR A 10 10.82 26.16 -8.66
CA TYR A 10 9.53 26.62 -8.14
C TYR A 10 8.85 25.51 -7.34
N GLU A 11 8.74 24.31 -7.90
CA GLU A 11 8.15 23.15 -7.23
C GLU A 11 8.90 22.81 -5.93
N LEU A 12 10.23 22.82 -5.95
CA LEU A 12 11.06 22.61 -4.77
C LEU A 12 10.85 23.67 -3.69
N VAL A 13 10.83 24.96 -4.03
CA VAL A 13 10.60 26.03 -3.05
C VAL A 13 9.18 25.92 -2.46
N LYS A 14 8.20 25.49 -3.25
CA LYS A 14 6.82 25.32 -2.80
C LYS A 14 6.61 24.08 -1.94
N SER A 15 7.42 23.04 -2.11
CA SER A 15 7.35 21.86 -1.24
C SER A 15 7.93 22.10 0.16
N LEU A 16 8.79 23.11 0.34
CA LEU A 16 9.37 23.42 1.65
C LEU A 16 8.32 23.90 2.66
N THR A 17 8.39 23.34 3.87
CA THR A 17 7.68 23.80 5.05
C THR A 17 8.18 25.17 5.52
N LYS A 18 7.39 25.86 6.34
CA LYS A 18 7.79 27.15 6.95
C LYS A 18 9.12 27.04 7.72
N SER A 19 9.33 25.93 8.43
CA SER A 19 10.57 25.68 9.19
C SER A 19 11.78 25.47 8.27
N GLU A 20 11.62 24.70 7.19
CA GLU A 20 12.68 24.49 6.19
C GLU A 20 13.05 25.78 5.47
N LYS A 21 12.07 26.60 5.08
CA LYS A 21 12.32 27.92 4.46
C LYS A 21 13.09 28.84 5.41
N ARG A 22 12.74 28.84 6.69
CA ARG A 22 13.47 29.59 7.72
C ARG A 22 14.88 29.07 7.87
N TYR A 23 15.07 27.75 7.91
CA TYR A 23 16.39 27.13 8.02
C TYR A 23 17.27 27.46 6.81
N PHE A 24 16.76 27.38 5.59
CA PHE A 24 17.50 27.74 4.37
C PHE A 24 18.05 29.17 4.43
N LYS A 25 17.24 30.12 4.90
CA LYS A 25 17.68 31.52 5.09
C LYS A 25 18.78 31.67 6.15
N LEU A 26 18.74 30.88 7.22
CA LEU A 26 19.80 30.86 8.24
C LEU A 26 21.07 30.18 7.72
N TYR A 27 20.94 29.05 7.04
CA TYR A 27 22.03 28.27 6.44
C TYR A 27 22.89 29.10 5.48
N THR A 28 22.25 30.04 4.79
CA THR A 28 22.89 30.91 3.79
C THR A 28 23.34 32.26 4.36
N GLN A 29 23.02 32.55 5.63
CA GLN A 29 23.30 33.86 6.25
C GLN A 29 24.80 34.19 6.28
N PHE A 30 25.63 33.19 6.60
CA PHE A 30 27.08 33.33 6.76
C PHE A 30 27.88 33.19 5.46
N GLN A 31 27.22 32.93 4.32
CA GLN A 31 27.90 32.87 3.03
C GLN A 31 28.28 34.28 2.54
N GLN A 32 29.55 34.46 2.20
CA GLN A 32 30.10 35.65 1.58
C GLN A 32 29.86 35.63 0.06
N GLY A 33 29.63 36.79 -0.57
CA GLY A 33 29.44 36.92 -2.03
C GLY A 33 28.03 37.31 -2.47
N ASP A 34 27.76 37.16 -3.76
CA ASP A 34 26.49 37.57 -4.39
C ASP A 34 25.30 36.72 -3.90
N LYS A 35 24.33 37.39 -3.27
CA LYS A 35 23.09 36.80 -2.74
C LYS A 35 21.92 36.86 -3.75
N SER A 36 22.20 37.03 -5.05
CA SER A 36 21.20 37.00 -6.12
C SER A 36 20.29 35.77 -6.04
N TYR A 37 20.83 34.60 -5.69
CA TYR A 37 20.04 33.37 -5.54
C TYR A 37 19.00 33.44 -4.40
N LEU A 38 19.29 34.15 -3.30
CA LEU A 38 18.32 34.36 -2.22
C LEU A 38 17.17 35.27 -2.65
N LYS A 39 17.47 36.29 -3.47
CA LYS A 39 16.42 37.14 -4.03
C LYS A 39 15.51 36.35 -4.96
N LEU A 40 16.08 35.45 -5.77
CA LEU A 40 15.30 34.52 -6.60
C LEU A 40 14.41 33.62 -5.74
N PHE A 41 14.96 33.06 -4.66
CA PHE A 41 14.18 32.27 -3.70
C PHE A 41 12.98 33.06 -3.15
N ASP A 42 13.20 34.29 -2.68
CA ASP A 42 12.14 35.14 -2.12
C ASP A 42 11.06 35.52 -3.14
N ILE A 43 11.43 35.70 -4.42
CA ILE A 43 10.48 35.93 -5.52
C ILE A 43 9.60 34.69 -5.70
N ILE A 44 10.23 33.52 -5.83
CA ILE A 44 9.54 32.23 -6.03
C ILE A 44 8.63 31.90 -4.85
N ASP A 45 9.10 32.11 -3.61
CA ASP A 45 8.34 31.82 -2.40
C ASP A 45 7.04 32.64 -2.31
N LYS A 46 7.03 33.86 -2.85
CA LYS A 46 5.85 34.74 -2.85
C LYS A 46 4.83 34.44 -3.94
N ILE A 47 5.26 33.91 -5.10
CA ILE A 47 4.40 33.69 -6.25
C ILE A 47 3.52 32.45 -6.05
N LYS A 48 2.19 32.55 -6.19
CA LYS A 48 1.26 31.41 -5.96
C LYS A 48 1.10 30.45 -7.14
N ILE A 49 1.25 30.95 -8.36
CA ILE A 49 1.03 30.19 -9.61
C ILE A 49 2.29 30.34 -10.46
N TYR A 50 2.84 29.23 -10.93
CA TYR A 50 4.04 29.25 -11.76
C TYR A 50 3.83 30.06 -13.04
N ASN A 51 4.71 31.05 -13.26
CA ASN A 51 4.80 31.79 -14.51
C ASN A 51 6.26 32.22 -14.72
N GLU A 52 6.91 31.58 -15.69
CA GLU A 52 8.33 31.81 -15.99
C GLU A 52 8.62 33.26 -16.37
N GLY A 53 7.76 33.89 -17.18
CA GLY A 53 7.91 35.28 -17.60
C GLY A 53 7.90 36.26 -16.42
N ILE A 54 6.96 36.09 -15.49
CA ILE A 54 6.84 36.95 -14.29
C ILE A 54 8.06 36.79 -13.38
N ILE A 55 8.49 35.55 -13.12
CA ILE A 55 9.66 35.29 -12.28
C ILE A 55 10.92 35.93 -12.88
N ASN A 56 11.12 35.75 -14.19
CA ASN A 56 12.25 36.31 -14.92
C ASN A 56 12.25 37.84 -14.86
N GLN A 57 11.10 38.46 -15.12
CA GLN A 57 10.96 39.92 -15.09
C GLN A 57 11.23 40.48 -13.69
N GLN A 58 10.63 39.91 -12.64
CA GLN A 58 10.86 40.36 -11.26
C GLN A 58 12.31 40.18 -10.80
N PHE A 59 12.97 39.11 -11.26
CA PHE A 59 14.37 38.86 -10.93
C PHE A 59 15.29 39.88 -11.59
N LEU A 60 15.11 40.15 -12.89
CA LEU A 60 15.90 41.11 -13.67
C LEU A 60 15.70 42.56 -13.19
N LEU A 61 14.49 42.93 -12.74
CA LEU A 61 14.22 44.24 -12.14
C LEU A 61 15.01 44.49 -10.85
N LYS A 62 15.32 43.42 -10.09
CA LYS A 62 15.96 43.50 -8.76
C LYS A 62 17.43 43.11 -8.76
N ASN A 63 17.96 42.62 -9.88
CA ASN A 63 19.35 42.15 -10.01
C ASN A 63 19.92 42.46 -11.39
N LYS A 64 21.10 43.09 -11.41
CA LYS A 64 21.94 43.23 -12.61
C LYS A 64 22.77 41.96 -12.89
N ALA A 65 22.25 40.78 -12.53
CA ALA A 65 23.02 39.53 -12.60
C ALA A 65 23.20 39.09 -14.06
N THR A 66 24.44 39.09 -14.56
CA THR A 66 24.81 38.72 -15.93
C THR A 66 24.70 37.22 -16.24
N ASN A 67 24.46 36.37 -15.23
CA ASN A 67 24.37 34.92 -15.43
C ASN A 67 23.22 34.27 -14.63
N PHE A 68 21.99 34.57 -15.03
CA PHE A 68 20.79 33.99 -14.42
C PHE A 68 20.75 32.44 -14.45
N PRO A 69 21.22 31.74 -15.51
CA PRO A 69 21.36 30.28 -15.47
C PRO A 69 22.23 29.76 -14.32
N ALA A 70 23.36 30.42 -14.01
CA ALA A 70 24.20 30.06 -12.87
C ALA A 70 23.49 30.30 -11.54
N VAL A 71 22.74 31.41 -11.41
CA VAL A 71 21.93 31.71 -10.21
C VAL A 71 20.88 30.62 -9.98
N LYS A 72 20.19 30.15 -11.03
CA LYS A 72 19.21 29.04 -10.93
C LYS A 72 19.87 27.76 -10.42
N LYS A 73 20.97 27.33 -11.04
CA LYS A 73 21.72 26.13 -10.63
C LYS A 73 22.23 26.24 -9.19
N TYR A 74 22.76 27.40 -8.82
CA TYR A 74 23.28 27.65 -7.48
C TYR A 74 22.16 27.65 -6.44
N LEU A 75 21.02 28.31 -6.71
CA LEU A 75 19.85 28.28 -5.83
C LEU A 75 19.41 26.84 -5.56
N PHE A 76 19.23 26.05 -6.62
CA PHE A 76 18.85 24.65 -6.49
C PHE A 76 19.84 23.88 -5.59
N ALA A 77 21.14 23.98 -5.87
CA ALA A 77 22.18 23.33 -5.08
C ALA A 77 22.18 23.76 -3.61
N GLN A 78 22.00 25.06 -3.33
CA GLN A 78 21.98 25.58 -1.96
C GLN A 78 20.72 25.14 -1.19
N ILE A 79 19.54 25.11 -1.84
CA ILE A 79 18.33 24.57 -1.21
C ILE A 79 18.58 23.11 -0.84
N ILE A 80 19.05 22.28 -1.78
CA ILE A 80 19.34 20.86 -1.50
C ILE A 80 20.36 20.71 -0.37
N ALA A 81 21.47 21.45 -0.38
CA ALA A 81 22.47 21.40 0.67
C ALA A 81 21.89 21.80 2.04
N SER A 82 21.04 22.83 2.08
CA SER A 82 20.39 23.26 3.32
C SER A 82 19.42 22.21 3.87
N ILE A 83 18.66 21.53 3.01
CA ILE A 83 17.71 20.48 3.44
C ILE A 83 18.48 19.26 3.95
N LYS A 84 19.61 18.91 3.33
CA LYS A 84 20.58 17.93 3.85
C LYS A 84 21.11 18.29 5.22
N SER A 85 21.51 19.54 5.41
CA SER A 85 21.99 20.02 6.71
C SER A 85 20.88 20.07 7.77
N TYR A 86 19.66 20.45 7.39
CA TYR A 86 18.50 20.48 8.29
C TYR A 86 18.11 19.09 8.77
N GLY A 87 18.28 18.07 7.91
CA GLY A 87 17.96 16.69 8.24
C GLY A 87 16.46 16.38 8.19
N ALA A 88 15.70 17.08 7.32
CA ALA A 88 14.27 16.81 7.13
C ALA A 88 13.98 15.46 6.44
N TYR A 89 14.92 14.91 5.66
CA TYR A 89 14.72 13.64 4.95
C TYR A 89 15.23 12.40 5.70
N LYS A 90 15.58 12.50 6.99
CA LYS A 90 16.18 11.39 7.75
C LYS A 90 15.31 10.12 7.70
N ASP A 91 15.69 9.21 6.83
CA ASP A 91 15.30 7.81 6.83
C ASP A 91 16.46 6.96 7.38
N LEU A 92 16.21 5.66 7.56
CA LEU A 92 17.21 4.75 8.11
C LEU A 92 18.50 4.74 7.27
N ASP A 93 18.39 4.76 5.94
CA ASP A 93 19.56 4.77 5.05
C ASP A 93 20.39 6.04 5.21
N SER A 94 19.74 7.20 5.37
CA SER A 94 20.40 8.48 5.64
C SER A 94 21.12 8.48 6.99
N ASP A 95 20.50 7.90 8.03
CA ASP A 95 21.10 7.76 9.34
C ASP A 95 22.33 6.83 9.29
N HIS A 96 22.23 5.68 8.63
CA HIS A 96 23.36 4.77 8.40
C HIS A 96 24.48 5.45 7.63
N THR A 97 24.14 6.17 6.55
CA THR A 97 25.10 6.91 5.73
C THR A 97 25.84 7.95 6.56
N ASN A 98 25.12 8.73 7.37
CA ASN A 98 25.73 9.75 8.23
C ASN A 98 26.66 9.12 9.27
N MET A 99 26.28 7.99 9.89
CA MET A 99 27.16 7.30 10.83
C MET A 99 28.43 6.78 10.13
N ILE A 100 28.31 6.21 8.92
CA ILE A 100 29.44 5.75 8.12
C ILE A 100 30.36 6.90 7.72
N GLU A 101 29.82 8.03 7.26
CA GLU A 101 30.61 9.23 6.94
C GLU A 101 31.32 9.78 8.19
N THR A 102 30.63 9.80 9.34
CA THR A 102 31.24 10.19 10.62
C THR A 102 32.39 9.26 10.99
N TYR A 103 32.24 7.95 10.80
CA TYR A 103 33.32 6.98 10.98
C TYR A 103 34.52 7.29 10.09
N LYS A 104 34.30 7.51 8.78
CA LYS A 104 35.37 7.84 7.83
C LYS A 104 36.13 9.10 8.25
N VAL A 105 35.41 10.15 8.68
CA VAL A 105 36.03 11.40 9.14
C VAL A 105 36.88 11.16 10.39
N LEU A 106 36.34 10.49 11.41
CA LEU A 106 37.08 10.19 12.64
C LEU A 106 38.34 9.37 12.35
N HIS A 107 38.21 8.34 11.51
CA HIS A 107 39.32 7.48 11.14
C HIS A 107 40.40 8.25 10.34
N TYR A 108 39.99 9.05 9.35
CA TYR A 108 40.89 9.90 8.57
C TYR A 108 41.64 10.93 9.43
N LYS A 109 41.00 11.43 10.51
CA LYS A 109 41.61 12.36 11.46
C LYS A 109 42.48 11.67 12.53
N GLY A 110 42.69 10.35 12.45
CA GLY A 110 43.50 9.60 13.42
C GLY A 110 42.83 9.36 14.78
N LEU A 111 41.53 9.64 14.90
CA LEU A 111 40.74 9.44 16.13
C LEU A 111 40.28 7.98 16.23
N TYR A 112 41.24 7.05 16.29
CA TYR A 112 41.00 5.62 16.12
C TYR A 112 40.08 5.03 17.18
N GLY A 113 40.27 5.38 18.46
CA GLY A 113 39.42 4.88 19.55
C GLY A 113 37.95 5.30 19.42
N GLN A 114 37.69 6.54 19.00
CA GLN A 114 36.32 7.00 18.72
C GLN A 114 35.75 6.31 17.48
N SER A 115 36.56 6.19 16.41
CA SER A 115 36.15 5.52 15.17
C SER A 115 35.79 4.05 15.41
N GLU A 116 36.53 3.32 16.26
CA GLU A 116 36.26 1.91 16.54
C GLU A 116 34.97 1.70 17.32
N LYS A 117 34.71 2.54 18.34
CA LYS A 117 33.43 2.52 19.07
C LYS A 117 32.26 2.76 18.12
N LEU A 118 32.42 3.72 17.20
CA LEU A 118 31.39 4.02 16.21
C LEU A 118 31.21 2.88 15.20
N LEU A 119 32.28 2.25 14.72
CA LEU A 119 32.24 1.13 13.78
C LEU A 119 31.44 -0.06 14.36
N LYS A 120 31.69 -0.41 15.64
CA LYS A 120 30.93 -1.46 16.35
C LYS A 120 29.43 -1.13 16.40
N LYS A 121 29.09 0.13 16.71
CA LYS A 121 27.71 0.60 16.73
C LYS A 121 27.06 0.55 15.34
N ILE A 122 27.75 0.98 14.28
CA ILE A 122 27.24 0.92 12.91
C ILE A 122 26.97 -0.53 12.51
N LYS A 123 27.91 -1.43 12.80
CA LYS A 123 27.78 -2.85 12.50
C LYS A 123 26.53 -3.46 13.15
N GLN A 124 26.27 -3.13 14.42
CA GLN A 124 25.05 -3.56 15.12
C GLN A 124 23.79 -2.96 14.47
N VAL A 125 23.72 -1.64 14.33
CA VAL A 125 22.52 -0.96 13.80
C VAL A 125 22.18 -1.42 12.38
N THR A 126 23.17 -1.56 11.51
CA THR A 126 22.95 -2.04 10.12
C THR A 126 22.55 -3.50 10.05
N TRP A 127 22.86 -4.31 11.06
CA TRP A 127 22.37 -5.68 11.17
C TRP A 127 20.92 -5.69 11.66
N ASP A 128 20.63 -4.97 12.74
CA ASP A 128 19.30 -4.89 13.36
C ASP A 128 18.25 -4.31 12.40
N ASP A 129 18.65 -3.37 11.52
CA ASP A 129 17.79 -2.72 10.54
C ASP A 129 17.70 -3.49 9.19
N ASP A 130 18.19 -4.74 9.09
CA ASP A 130 18.24 -5.53 7.84
C ASP A 130 18.98 -4.81 6.68
N ALA A 131 19.86 -3.85 6.98
CA ALA A 131 20.57 -3.02 5.99
C ALA A 131 21.83 -3.71 5.43
N PHE A 132 21.67 -4.92 4.91
CA PHE A 132 22.78 -5.83 4.58
C PHE A 132 23.81 -5.26 3.58
N THR A 133 23.41 -4.41 2.63
CA THR A 133 24.37 -3.72 1.74
C THR A 133 25.26 -2.73 2.49
N ARG A 134 24.69 -1.98 3.44
CA ARG A 134 25.45 -1.09 4.33
C ARG A 134 26.30 -1.89 5.29
N HIS A 135 25.75 -2.96 5.87
CA HIS A 135 26.47 -3.86 6.75
C HIS A 135 27.70 -4.48 6.06
N PHE A 136 27.56 -4.95 4.81
CA PHE A 136 28.68 -5.45 4.02
C PHE A 136 29.76 -4.38 3.80
N SER A 137 29.34 -3.14 3.51
CA SER A 137 30.27 -2.00 3.37
C SER A 137 31.03 -1.71 4.67
N VAL A 138 30.38 -1.86 5.81
CA VAL A 138 30.98 -1.70 7.15
C VAL A 138 31.98 -2.82 7.44
N LEU A 139 31.66 -4.06 7.08
CA LEU A 139 32.59 -5.20 7.17
C LEU A 139 33.82 -5.02 6.27
N LEU A 140 33.68 -4.40 5.09
CA LEU A 140 34.82 -4.03 4.25
C LEU A 140 35.73 -3.01 4.96
N MET A 141 35.15 -2.01 5.64
CA MET A 141 35.93 -1.04 6.42
C MET A 141 36.64 -1.70 7.61
N GLU A 142 35.96 -2.61 8.32
CA GLU A 142 36.58 -3.40 9.39
C GLU A 142 37.74 -4.26 8.86
N TYR A 143 37.54 -4.91 7.70
CA TYR A 143 38.56 -5.70 7.03
C TYR A 143 39.79 -4.86 6.66
N HIS A 144 39.60 -3.72 5.99
CA HIS A 144 40.71 -2.84 5.62
C HIS A 144 41.47 -2.33 6.85
N LYS A 145 40.75 -1.94 7.90
CA LYS A 145 41.36 -1.51 9.17
C LYS A 145 42.22 -2.62 9.78
N GLU A 146 41.73 -3.87 9.77
CA GLU A 146 42.44 -5.00 10.39
C GLU A 146 43.66 -5.44 9.59
N VAL A 147 43.55 -5.50 8.25
CA VAL A 147 44.63 -5.94 7.36
C VAL A 147 45.75 -4.91 7.25
N PHE A 148 45.42 -3.62 7.27
CA PHE A 148 46.39 -2.54 7.20
C PHE A 148 46.75 -1.96 8.57
N ASN A 149 46.53 -2.71 9.65
CA ASN A 149 46.89 -2.29 10.99
C ASN A 149 48.43 -2.24 11.13
N PRO A 150 49.03 -1.07 11.42
CA PRO A 150 50.48 -0.95 11.58
C PRO A 150 51.02 -1.68 12.83
N ASN A 151 50.16 -1.98 13.81
CA ASN A 151 50.52 -2.64 15.07
C ASN A 151 50.33 -4.17 15.04
N ASP A 152 50.44 -4.77 13.85
CA ASP A 152 50.19 -6.18 13.51
C ASP A 152 48.70 -6.53 13.31
N ALA A 153 48.44 -7.32 12.25
CA ALA A 153 47.10 -7.73 11.83
C ALA A 153 46.76 -9.07 12.49
N SER A 154 45.62 -9.19 13.16
CA SER A 154 45.20 -10.47 13.74
C SER A 154 44.63 -11.41 12.66
N PRO A 155 45.28 -12.55 12.33
CA PRO A 155 44.77 -13.47 11.32
C PRO A 155 43.39 -14.03 11.69
N VAL A 156 43.15 -14.24 12.99
CA VAL A 156 41.87 -14.72 13.53
C VAL A 156 40.74 -13.72 13.26
N ASN A 157 40.98 -12.42 13.49
CA ASN A 157 39.99 -11.39 13.19
C ASN A 157 39.72 -11.28 11.69
N VAL A 158 40.76 -11.35 10.85
CA VAL A 158 40.61 -11.29 9.39
C VAL A 158 39.75 -12.46 8.89
N VAL A 159 40.02 -13.69 9.34
CA VAL A 159 39.23 -14.88 8.97
C VAL A 159 37.78 -14.75 9.46
N ARG A 160 37.55 -14.24 10.69
CA ARG A 160 36.20 -13.95 11.20
C ARG A 160 35.44 -13.00 10.26
N ILE A 161 36.04 -11.86 9.92
CA ILE A 161 35.43 -10.84 9.06
C ILE A 161 35.13 -11.41 7.67
N LEU A 162 36.03 -12.23 7.11
CA LEU A 162 35.79 -12.89 5.82
C LEU A 162 34.59 -13.86 5.87
N LYS A 163 34.43 -14.61 6.96
CA LYS A 163 33.27 -15.48 7.17
C LYS A 163 31.97 -14.68 7.30
N GLU A 164 31.97 -13.62 8.08
CA GLU A 164 30.82 -12.72 8.23
C GLU A 164 30.43 -12.08 6.88
N ARG A 165 31.40 -11.63 6.09
CA ARG A 165 31.16 -11.09 4.75
C ARG A 165 30.47 -12.11 3.82
N ARG A 166 30.91 -13.37 3.83
CA ARG A 166 30.24 -14.44 3.05
C ARG A 166 28.81 -14.66 3.52
N ASN A 167 28.59 -14.75 4.83
CA ASN A 167 27.25 -14.90 5.39
C ASN A 167 26.30 -13.77 4.95
N VAL A 168 26.76 -12.53 4.95
CA VAL A 168 25.96 -11.38 4.48
C VAL A 168 25.64 -11.48 2.98
N LEU A 169 26.58 -11.96 2.16
CA LEU A 169 26.31 -12.22 0.74
C LEU A 169 25.25 -13.31 0.56
N ASP A 170 25.29 -14.38 1.36
CA ASP A 170 24.29 -15.45 1.33
C ASP A 170 22.89 -14.91 1.71
N ILE A 171 22.81 -14.02 2.71
CA ILE A 171 21.57 -13.34 3.09
C ILE A 171 21.04 -12.47 1.94
N MET A 172 21.91 -11.68 1.31
CA MET A 172 21.53 -10.82 0.18
C MET A 172 21.04 -11.65 -1.01
N ASP A 173 21.70 -12.76 -1.33
CA ASP A 173 21.29 -13.68 -2.40
C ASP A 173 19.94 -14.37 -2.08
N ASN A 174 19.72 -14.78 -0.83
CA ASN A 174 18.43 -15.30 -0.36
C ASN A 174 17.31 -14.27 -0.54
N TYR A 175 17.54 -13.02 -0.09
CA TYR A 175 16.62 -11.91 -0.27
C TYR A 175 16.28 -11.66 -1.75
N LEU A 176 17.28 -11.65 -2.64
CA LEU A 176 17.08 -11.40 -4.06
C LEU A 176 16.20 -12.49 -4.71
N ARG A 177 16.50 -13.77 -4.46
CA ARG A 177 15.74 -14.90 -5.02
C ARG A 177 14.27 -14.88 -4.60
N VAL A 178 14.00 -14.60 -3.32
CA VAL A 178 12.64 -14.50 -2.80
C VAL A 178 11.94 -13.25 -3.33
N GLY A 179 12.63 -12.11 -3.35
CA GLY A 179 12.12 -10.83 -3.84
C GLY A 179 11.75 -10.85 -5.32
N GLU A 180 12.53 -11.56 -6.15
CA GLU A 180 12.20 -11.79 -7.56
C GLU A 180 10.88 -12.58 -7.69
N THR A 181 10.78 -13.71 -6.98
CA THR A 181 9.58 -14.55 -6.99
C THR A 181 8.34 -13.76 -6.54
N PHE A 182 8.46 -13.01 -5.45
CA PHE A 182 7.42 -12.11 -4.94
C PHE A 182 7.00 -11.04 -5.97
N THR A 183 7.95 -10.42 -6.64
CA THR A 183 7.69 -9.38 -7.64
C THR A 183 6.97 -9.95 -8.85
N LEU A 184 7.47 -11.08 -9.39
CA LEU A 184 6.88 -11.76 -10.53
C LEU A 184 5.45 -12.24 -10.22
N MET A 185 5.21 -12.76 -9.01
CA MET A 185 3.88 -13.15 -8.52
C MET A 185 2.90 -11.98 -8.61
N ARG A 186 3.25 -10.83 -8.01
CA ARG A 186 2.39 -9.65 -8.00
C ARG A 186 2.17 -9.05 -9.38
N LEU A 187 3.19 -9.04 -10.23
CA LEU A 187 3.05 -8.59 -11.62
C LEU A 187 2.08 -9.48 -12.40
N HIS A 188 2.13 -10.81 -12.20
CA HIS A 188 1.18 -11.74 -12.81
C HIS A 188 -0.25 -11.49 -12.31
N LEU A 189 -0.44 -11.36 -10.99
CA LEU A 189 -1.75 -11.20 -10.37
C LEU A 189 -2.43 -9.85 -10.66
N ARG A 190 -1.70 -8.83 -11.11
CA ARG A 190 -2.29 -7.57 -11.61
C ARG A 190 -3.20 -7.77 -12.82
N LYS A 191 -2.94 -8.79 -13.64
CA LYS A 191 -3.77 -9.13 -14.81
C LYS A 191 -4.93 -10.04 -14.44
N LYS A 192 -4.68 -11.03 -13.59
CA LYS A 192 -5.64 -12.05 -13.18
C LYS A 192 -5.59 -12.22 -11.67
N LEU A 193 -6.63 -11.76 -10.98
CA LEU A 193 -6.72 -11.85 -9.53
C LEU A 193 -6.79 -13.30 -9.02
N TYR A 194 -7.52 -14.15 -9.74
CA TYR A 194 -7.68 -15.57 -9.45
C TYR A 194 -7.39 -16.42 -10.69
N CYS A 195 -6.90 -17.64 -10.49
CA CYS A 195 -6.71 -18.61 -11.56
C CYS A 195 -8.08 -19.09 -12.07
N ARG A 196 -8.34 -18.95 -13.38
CA ARG A 196 -9.63 -19.34 -13.98
C ARG A 196 -9.64 -20.79 -14.44
N ASN A 197 -8.47 -21.29 -14.83
CA ASN A 197 -8.31 -22.62 -15.39
C ASN A 197 -6.98 -23.24 -14.94
N LYS A 198 -6.76 -24.48 -15.35
CA LYS A 198 -5.54 -25.23 -15.03
C LYS A 198 -4.28 -24.52 -15.54
N LYS A 199 -4.32 -23.95 -16.75
CA LYS A 199 -3.17 -23.24 -17.35
C LYS A 199 -2.75 -22.03 -16.49
N ASP A 200 -3.69 -21.20 -16.05
CA ASP A 200 -3.40 -20.08 -15.16
C ASP A 200 -2.75 -20.57 -13.85
N LYS A 201 -3.28 -21.66 -13.28
CA LYS A 201 -2.73 -22.25 -12.05
C LYS A 201 -1.32 -22.81 -12.27
N ASP A 202 -1.07 -23.47 -13.38
CA ASP A 202 0.24 -24.05 -13.71
C ASP A 202 1.29 -22.94 -13.93
N GLU A 203 0.93 -21.86 -14.64
CA GLU A 203 1.77 -20.67 -14.83
C GLU A 203 2.09 -20.00 -13.49
N LEU A 204 1.07 -19.77 -12.64
CA LEU A 204 1.25 -19.16 -11.33
C LEU A 204 2.10 -20.06 -10.40
N THR A 205 1.89 -21.37 -10.43
CA THR A 205 2.64 -22.34 -9.63
C THR A 205 4.10 -22.40 -10.07
N LYS A 206 4.38 -22.27 -11.37
CA LYS A 206 5.75 -22.18 -11.88
C LYS A 206 6.48 -20.97 -11.29
N ILE A 207 5.82 -19.81 -11.24
CA ILE A 207 6.38 -18.60 -10.60
C ILE A 207 6.57 -18.83 -9.10
N ALA A 208 5.59 -19.41 -8.41
CA ALA A 208 5.64 -19.65 -6.96
C ALA A 208 6.63 -20.74 -6.53
N THR A 209 7.11 -21.59 -7.45
CA THR A 209 7.85 -22.82 -7.14
C THR A 209 9.05 -22.61 -6.21
N PRO A 210 9.90 -21.58 -6.38
CA PRO A 210 11.04 -21.34 -5.47
C PRO A 210 10.60 -21.16 -4.01
N VAL A 211 9.50 -20.45 -3.79
CA VAL A 211 8.93 -20.18 -2.46
C VAL A 211 8.11 -21.37 -1.93
N LEU A 212 7.40 -22.09 -2.79
CA LEU A 212 6.64 -23.29 -2.40
C LEU A 212 7.55 -24.44 -1.92
N LYS A 213 8.77 -24.52 -2.47
CA LYS A 213 9.75 -25.54 -2.10
C LYS A 213 10.64 -25.13 -0.91
N SER A 214 10.61 -23.88 -0.48
CA SER A 214 11.37 -23.42 0.69
C SER A 214 10.55 -23.54 1.97
N SER A 215 11.26 -23.78 3.07
CA SER A 215 10.76 -23.68 4.44
C SER A 215 11.01 -22.30 5.01
N GLU A 216 10.48 -22.03 6.21
CA GLU A 216 10.76 -20.79 6.94
C GLU A 216 12.24 -20.70 7.36
N ASN A 217 12.86 -21.84 7.69
CA ASN A 217 14.28 -21.91 8.08
C ASN A 217 15.25 -21.58 6.94
N ASP A 218 14.78 -21.64 5.69
CA ASP A 218 15.59 -21.25 4.53
C ASP A 218 15.64 -19.73 4.34
N MET A 219 14.84 -18.97 5.10
CA MET A 219 14.80 -17.51 5.02
C MET A 219 15.82 -16.90 5.97
N LEU A 220 16.82 -16.23 5.41
CA LEU A 220 17.97 -15.75 6.19
C LEU A 220 17.79 -14.32 6.74
N SER A 221 16.63 -13.70 6.52
CA SER A 221 16.26 -12.40 7.07
C SER A 221 14.75 -12.31 7.32
N ARG A 222 14.33 -11.41 8.22
CA ARG A 222 12.92 -11.11 8.49
C ARG A 222 12.21 -10.63 7.23
N THR A 223 12.89 -9.79 6.45
CA THR A 223 12.36 -9.29 5.19
C THR A 223 12.13 -10.39 4.15
N ALA A 224 13.08 -11.32 3.99
CA ALA A 224 12.89 -12.48 3.11
C ALA A 224 11.73 -13.38 3.57
N LEU A 225 11.63 -13.63 4.88
CA LEU A 225 10.53 -14.40 5.46
C LEU A 225 9.16 -13.74 5.22
N GLY A 226 9.08 -12.42 5.36
CA GLY A 226 7.88 -11.65 5.03
C GLY A 226 7.50 -11.74 3.55
N MET A 227 8.47 -11.55 2.63
CA MET A 227 8.21 -11.66 1.19
C MET A 227 7.78 -13.06 0.78
N ARG A 228 8.40 -14.10 1.35
CA ARG A 228 8.02 -15.50 1.15
C ARG A 228 6.56 -15.72 1.53
N ASN A 229 6.18 -15.34 2.75
CA ASN A 229 4.82 -15.57 3.24
C ASN A 229 3.77 -14.74 2.50
N LEU A 230 4.08 -13.51 2.09
CA LEU A 230 3.16 -12.72 1.23
C LEU A 230 2.95 -13.42 -0.11
N THR A 231 4.02 -13.95 -0.71
CA THR A 231 3.94 -14.70 -1.96
C THR A 231 3.06 -15.95 -1.80
N LEU A 232 3.20 -16.67 -0.69
CA LEU A 232 2.35 -17.83 -0.38
C LEU A 232 0.89 -17.42 -0.17
N CYS A 233 0.62 -16.33 0.55
CA CYS A 233 -0.73 -15.80 0.74
C CYS A 233 -1.37 -15.43 -0.60
N ASP A 234 -0.65 -14.68 -1.45
CA ASP A 234 -1.08 -14.29 -2.79
C ASP A 234 -1.37 -15.53 -3.66
N TYR A 235 -0.49 -16.54 -3.63
CA TYR A 235 -0.68 -17.82 -4.33
C TYR A 235 -1.90 -18.60 -3.82
N TYR A 236 -2.08 -18.73 -2.51
CA TYR A 236 -3.20 -19.45 -1.93
C TYR A 236 -4.53 -18.74 -2.20
N MET A 237 -4.58 -17.41 -2.12
CA MET A 237 -5.75 -16.65 -2.53
C MET A 237 -6.08 -16.90 -4.01
N ALA A 238 -5.11 -16.71 -4.91
CA ALA A 238 -5.32 -16.83 -6.34
C ALA A 238 -5.70 -18.25 -6.79
N THR A 239 -5.24 -19.29 -6.06
CA THR A 239 -5.59 -20.69 -6.32
C THR A 239 -6.84 -21.18 -5.57
N GLY A 240 -7.53 -20.29 -4.85
CA GLY A 240 -8.82 -20.62 -4.22
C GLY A 240 -8.70 -21.31 -2.86
N GLN A 241 -7.65 -21.02 -2.10
CA GLN A 241 -7.37 -21.56 -0.76
C GLN A 241 -7.29 -20.43 0.30
N PRO A 242 -8.35 -19.64 0.49
CA PRO A 242 -8.31 -18.46 1.35
C PRO A 242 -8.02 -18.78 2.82
N LYS A 243 -8.48 -19.93 3.33
CA LYS A 243 -8.14 -20.38 4.70
C LYS A 243 -6.63 -20.55 4.87
N LYS A 244 -5.98 -21.19 3.90
CA LYS A 244 -4.53 -21.41 3.94
C LYS A 244 -3.78 -20.08 3.87
N ALA A 245 -4.25 -19.13 3.05
CA ALA A 245 -3.70 -17.78 3.02
C ALA A 245 -3.85 -17.07 4.38
N PHE A 246 -4.99 -17.19 5.03
CA PHE A 246 -5.23 -16.64 6.37
C PHE A 246 -4.28 -17.24 7.41
N GLU A 247 -4.17 -18.57 7.49
CA GLU A 247 -3.25 -19.22 8.43
C GLU A 247 -1.79 -18.81 8.17
N THR A 248 -1.36 -18.77 6.91
CA THR A 248 -0.01 -18.29 6.56
C THR A 248 0.22 -16.84 6.96
N SER A 249 -0.82 -16.00 6.98
CA SER A 249 -0.70 -14.59 7.38
C SER A 249 -0.49 -14.38 8.88
N LYS A 250 -0.77 -15.38 9.73
CA LYS A 250 -0.58 -15.27 11.20
C LYS A 250 0.89 -15.04 11.58
N ILE A 251 1.84 -15.46 10.74
CA ILE A 251 3.28 -15.20 10.91
C ILE A 251 3.59 -13.71 11.14
N TYR A 252 2.85 -12.79 10.52
CA TYR A 252 3.06 -11.35 10.69
C TYR A 252 2.77 -10.85 12.11
N LEU A 253 1.96 -11.58 12.88
CA LEU A 253 1.72 -11.30 14.29
C LEU A 253 2.87 -11.79 15.18
N GLU A 254 3.71 -12.70 14.67
CA GLU A 254 4.81 -13.34 15.40
C GLU A 254 6.16 -12.69 15.10
N LEU A 255 6.39 -12.20 13.88
CA LEU A 255 7.67 -11.58 13.47
C LEU A 255 8.14 -10.48 14.44
N ARG A 256 7.20 -9.73 15.04
CA ARG A 256 7.53 -8.72 16.06
C ARG A 256 7.97 -9.33 17.39
N LYS A 257 7.37 -10.43 17.85
CA LYS A 257 7.69 -11.05 19.15
C LYS A 257 9.17 -11.45 19.22
N ASN A 258 9.76 -11.78 18.07
CA ASN A 258 11.15 -12.21 17.97
C ASN A 258 12.17 -11.07 17.76
N ALA A 259 11.73 -9.82 17.57
CA ALA A 259 12.60 -8.70 17.21
C ALA A 259 13.30 -8.00 18.40
N GLY A 260 13.10 -8.46 19.63
CA GLY A 260 13.71 -7.86 20.82
C GLY A 260 13.09 -6.52 21.24
N GLY A 261 13.03 -6.27 22.56
CA GLY A 261 12.30 -5.19 23.21
C GLY A 261 12.84 -3.76 23.02
N ASN A 262 13.38 -3.41 21.85
CA ASN A 262 13.64 -2.00 21.57
C ASN A 262 12.30 -1.30 21.26
N ASP A 263 11.91 -0.37 22.13
CA ASP A 263 10.73 0.52 22.06
C ASP A 263 10.60 1.37 20.78
N LYS A 264 11.52 1.21 19.82
CA LYS A 264 11.31 1.71 18.48
C LYS A 264 10.38 0.76 17.74
N LEU A 265 9.10 1.07 17.77
CA LEU A 265 8.16 0.53 16.81
C LEU A 265 8.64 0.92 15.41
N ASP A 266 9.19 -0.03 14.66
CA ASP A 266 9.57 0.21 13.28
C ASP A 266 8.30 0.22 12.39
N LEU A 267 8.37 0.93 11.27
CA LEU A 267 7.28 0.94 10.27
C LEU A 267 7.03 -0.45 9.70
N GLN A 268 8.02 -1.34 9.78
CA GLN A 268 7.94 -2.71 9.33
C GLN A 268 6.93 -3.51 10.15
N THR A 269 6.92 -3.36 11.47
CA THR A 269 5.98 -4.00 12.40
C THR A 269 4.56 -3.54 12.14
N LEU A 270 4.38 -2.24 11.95
CA LEU A 270 3.09 -1.68 11.55
C LEU A 270 2.65 -2.30 10.20
N ASN A 271 3.54 -2.34 9.22
CA ASN A 271 3.24 -2.92 7.92
C ASN A 271 2.90 -4.42 7.99
N GLU A 272 3.59 -5.20 8.82
CA GLU A 272 3.36 -6.64 9.01
C GLU A 272 1.96 -6.90 9.60
N TYR A 273 1.62 -6.24 10.72
CA TYR A 273 0.27 -6.34 11.29
C TYR A 273 -0.81 -5.94 10.27
N LEU A 274 -0.56 -4.89 9.50
CA LEU A 274 -1.47 -4.46 8.46
C LEU A 274 -1.64 -5.51 7.35
N GLN A 275 -0.60 -6.26 6.98
CA GLN A 275 -0.73 -7.36 6.02
C GLN A 275 -1.70 -8.43 6.52
N HIS A 276 -1.60 -8.82 7.79
CA HIS A 276 -2.53 -9.78 8.39
C HIS A 276 -3.98 -9.27 8.39
N ILE A 277 -4.19 -8.00 8.76
CA ILE A 277 -5.52 -7.35 8.75
C ILE A 277 -6.10 -7.35 7.33
N ILE A 278 -5.32 -6.96 6.32
CA ILE A 278 -5.74 -6.96 4.92
C ILE A 278 -6.07 -8.39 4.44
N LEU A 279 -5.26 -9.37 4.81
CA LEU A 279 -5.50 -10.77 4.43
C LEU A 279 -6.73 -11.36 5.10
N SER A 280 -7.04 -10.93 6.33
CA SER A 280 -8.26 -11.33 7.04
C SER A 280 -9.51 -10.90 6.29
N VAL A 281 -9.61 -9.60 5.93
CA VAL A 281 -10.77 -9.09 5.18
C VAL A 281 -10.88 -9.70 3.78
N ARG A 282 -9.74 -9.96 3.11
CA ARG A 282 -9.74 -10.55 1.76
C ARG A 282 -10.08 -12.04 1.76
N SER A 283 -9.59 -12.79 2.74
CA SER A 283 -9.84 -14.23 2.87
C SER A 283 -11.23 -14.53 3.42
N GLY A 284 -11.83 -13.59 4.16
CA GLY A 284 -13.09 -13.76 4.85
C GLY A 284 -12.98 -14.49 6.19
N TYR A 285 -11.77 -14.65 6.73
CA TYR A 285 -11.51 -15.23 8.04
C TYR A 285 -11.12 -14.12 9.02
N PHE A 286 -11.71 -14.13 10.22
CA PHE A 286 -11.66 -13.01 11.15
C PHE A 286 -11.25 -13.40 12.58
N GLU A 287 -10.64 -14.57 12.76
CA GLU A 287 -10.14 -15.01 14.07
C GLU A 287 -9.14 -13.98 14.64
N GLY A 288 -9.46 -13.40 15.80
CA GLY A 288 -8.65 -12.36 16.45
C GLY A 288 -8.64 -11.00 15.75
N PHE A 289 -9.52 -10.76 14.76
CA PHE A 289 -9.46 -9.55 13.93
C PHE A 289 -9.66 -8.25 14.73
N GLU A 290 -10.63 -8.20 15.64
CA GLU A 290 -10.94 -7.01 16.43
C GLU A 290 -9.77 -6.61 17.33
N ASP A 291 -9.19 -7.58 18.05
CA ASP A 291 -8.01 -7.37 18.90
C ASP A 291 -6.81 -6.90 18.09
N ASN A 292 -6.54 -7.55 16.94
CA ASN A 292 -5.44 -7.19 16.05
C ASN A 292 -5.63 -5.77 15.46
N MET A 293 -6.87 -5.39 15.15
CA MET A 293 -7.21 -4.08 14.62
C MET A 293 -7.07 -2.98 15.67
N LEU A 294 -7.51 -3.23 16.91
CA LEU A 294 -7.33 -2.31 18.04
C LEU A 294 -5.85 -2.13 18.38
N TYR A 295 -5.10 -3.23 18.41
CA TYR A 295 -3.66 -3.19 18.64
C TYR A 295 -2.94 -2.42 17.53
N TYR A 296 -3.26 -2.70 16.25
CA TYR A 296 -2.72 -1.93 15.12
C TYR A 296 -3.01 -0.44 15.25
N LYS A 297 -4.22 -0.04 15.64
CA LYS A 297 -4.57 1.37 15.82
C LYS A 297 -3.75 2.02 16.94
N THR A 298 -3.59 1.31 18.06
CA THR A 298 -2.74 1.75 19.18
C THR A 298 -1.31 1.98 18.73
N LEU A 299 -0.76 1.05 17.92
CA LEU A 299 0.57 1.19 17.33
C LEU A 299 0.65 2.38 16.36
N LEU A 300 -0.33 2.53 15.48
CA LEU A 300 -0.40 3.61 14.51
C LEU A 300 -0.41 4.99 15.19
N ASP A 301 -1.10 5.12 16.32
CA ASP A 301 -1.22 6.38 17.08
C ASP A 301 0.09 6.83 17.73
N THR A 302 1.10 5.95 17.80
CA THR A 302 2.46 6.32 18.21
C THR A 302 3.27 7.00 17.10
N ILE A 303 2.83 6.93 15.84
CA ILE A 303 3.56 7.43 14.67
C ILE A 303 3.44 8.95 14.58
N ARG A 304 4.55 9.65 14.87
CA ARG A 304 4.62 11.13 14.81
C ARG A 304 4.68 11.70 13.39
N ASN A 305 5.18 10.94 12.42
CA ASN A 305 5.26 11.38 11.04
C ASN A 305 3.86 11.34 10.42
N LYS A 306 3.31 12.53 10.11
CA LYS A 306 1.93 12.67 9.61
C LYS A 306 1.66 11.88 8.34
N GLU A 307 2.57 11.90 7.38
CA GLU A 307 2.39 11.19 6.09
C GLU A 307 2.30 9.68 6.31
N LYS A 308 3.25 9.12 7.08
CA LYS A 308 3.27 7.69 7.43
C LYS A 308 2.04 7.29 8.24
N TYR A 309 1.61 8.15 9.16
CA TYR A 309 0.36 7.97 9.91
C TYR A 309 -0.83 7.87 8.95
N PHE A 310 -1.00 8.84 8.03
CA PHE A 310 -2.15 8.84 7.12
C PHE A 310 -2.17 7.63 6.17
N ILE A 311 -1.00 7.17 5.70
CA ILE A 311 -0.90 5.95 4.88
C ILE A 311 -1.35 4.70 5.65
N GLY A 312 -1.03 4.60 6.93
CA GLY A 312 -1.53 3.51 7.79
C GLY A 312 -3.01 3.66 8.10
N TYR A 313 -3.44 4.88 8.42
CA TYR A 313 -4.79 5.23 8.81
C TYR A 313 -5.81 4.95 7.69
N GLU A 314 -5.51 5.33 6.44
CA GLU A 314 -6.43 5.09 5.32
C GLU A 314 -6.68 3.59 5.07
N LYS A 315 -5.67 2.74 5.31
CA LYS A 315 -5.77 1.29 5.14
C LYS A 315 -6.51 0.65 6.30
N TRP A 316 -6.21 1.07 7.53
CA TRP A 316 -6.95 0.65 8.71
C TRP A 316 -8.43 0.97 8.58
N TYR A 317 -8.76 2.23 8.28
CA TYR A 317 -10.14 2.70 8.15
C TYR A 317 -10.92 1.85 7.13
N ASN A 318 -10.34 1.63 5.95
CA ASN A 318 -10.96 0.79 4.93
C ASN A 318 -11.14 -0.65 5.41
N CYS A 319 -10.15 -1.25 6.07
CA CYS A 319 -10.27 -2.61 6.61
C CYS A 319 -11.36 -2.73 7.68
N VAL A 320 -11.53 -1.73 8.56
CA VAL A 320 -12.60 -1.71 9.57
C VAL A 320 -13.97 -1.69 8.90
N LEU A 321 -14.17 -0.80 7.91
CA LEU A 321 -15.44 -0.73 7.19
C LEU A 321 -15.73 -2.02 6.41
N ILE A 322 -14.72 -2.59 5.74
CA ILE A 322 -14.84 -3.86 5.02
C ILE A 322 -15.20 -4.99 5.99
N TYR A 323 -14.56 -5.04 7.18
CA TYR A 323 -14.88 -6.02 8.21
C TYR A 323 -16.36 -5.99 8.59
N TYR A 324 -16.88 -4.82 8.98
CA TYR A 324 -18.29 -4.69 9.34
C TYR A 324 -19.24 -5.09 8.20
N ASN A 325 -18.89 -4.73 6.97
CA ASN A 325 -19.66 -5.14 5.79
C ASN A 325 -19.61 -6.65 5.54
N ARG A 326 -18.46 -7.28 5.77
CA ARG A 326 -18.20 -8.71 5.56
C ARG A 326 -18.82 -9.59 6.64
N THR A 327 -19.04 -9.07 7.84
CA THR A 327 -19.67 -9.78 8.96
C THR A 327 -21.16 -9.48 9.10
N GLY A 328 -21.74 -8.64 8.24
CA GLY A 328 -23.14 -8.26 8.28
C GLY A 328 -23.48 -7.18 9.32
N GLN A 329 -22.46 -6.65 10.00
CA GLN A 329 -22.53 -5.63 11.04
C GLN A 329 -22.66 -4.20 10.45
N PHE A 330 -23.60 -4.00 9.52
CA PHE A 330 -23.68 -2.78 8.71
C PHE A 330 -23.95 -1.50 9.53
N GLU A 331 -24.75 -1.57 10.58
CA GLU A 331 -25.04 -0.43 11.48
C GLU A 331 -23.83 -0.04 12.33
N GLN A 332 -23.01 -1.01 12.78
CA GLN A 332 -21.74 -0.70 13.44
C GLN A 332 -20.76 -0.04 12.46
N GLY A 333 -20.72 -0.51 11.21
CA GLY A 333 -19.95 0.13 10.13
C GLY A 333 -20.38 1.58 9.87
N ALA A 334 -21.67 1.86 9.91
CA ALA A 334 -22.19 3.22 9.80
C ALA A 334 -21.80 4.11 10.99
N SER A 335 -21.98 3.59 12.20
CA SER A 335 -21.59 4.28 13.43
C SER A 335 -20.09 4.58 13.47
N PHE A 336 -19.27 3.66 12.97
CA PHE A 336 -17.82 3.86 12.80
C PHE A 336 -17.52 5.02 11.85
N VAL A 337 -18.12 5.03 10.65
CA VAL A 337 -17.91 6.11 9.68
C VAL A 337 -18.37 7.47 10.24
N GLU A 338 -19.52 7.52 10.91
CA GLU A 338 -20.05 8.74 11.52
C GLU A 338 -19.15 9.25 12.65
N LYS A 339 -18.58 8.35 13.46
CA LYS A 339 -17.67 8.70 14.56
C LYS A 339 -16.34 9.23 14.06
N GLU A 340 -15.73 8.56 13.09
CA GLU A 340 -14.39 8.87 12.61
C GLU A 340 -14.40 10.04 11.60
N ASN A 341 -15.50 10.27 10.88
CA ASN A 341 -15.63 11.34 9.88
C ASN A 341 -16.38 12.59 10.40
N LYS A 342 -16.37 12.86 11.72
CA LYS A 342 -17.14 13.96 12.34
C LYS A 342 -16.92 15.34 11.72
N ASP A 343 -15.75 15.61 11.16
CA ASP A 343 -15.40 16.90 10.55
C ASP A 343 -15.31 16.86 9.01
N GLY A 344 -15.66 15.73 8.37
CA GLY A 344 -15.52 15.54 6.91
C GLY A 344 -14.08 15.40 6.40
N LEU A 345 -13.09 15.52 7.28
CA LEU A 345 -11.66 15.57 6.94
C LEU A 345 -11.03 14.20 6.64
N VAL A 346 -11.74 13.09 6.88
CA VAL A 346 -11.18 11.75 6.61
C VAL A 346 -10.94 11.59 5.13
N GLU A 347 -11.95 11.90 4.32
CA GLU A 347 -11.86 11.78 2.86
C GLU A 347 -10.75 12.67 2.32
N ASP A 348 -10.66 13.94 2.74
CA ASP A 348 -9.68 14.90 2.20
C ASP A 348 -8.22 14.45 2.31
N ASN A 349 -7.88 13.69 3.36
CA ASN A 349 -6.51 13.22 3.61
C ASN A 349 -6.18 11.88 2.95
N PHE A 350 -7.15 11.20 2.34
CA PHE A 350 -6.92 9.89 1.73
C PHE A 350 -6.32 10.00 0.33
N SER A 351 -5.45 9.05 -0.01
CA SER A 351 -5.04 8.85 -1.39
C SER A 351 -6.24 8.55 -2.29
N MET A 352 -6.16 8.89 -3.58
CA MET A 352 -7.25 8.65 -4.51
C MET A 352 -7.67 7.16 -4.57
N LYS A 353 -6.71 6.25 -4.43
CA LYS A 353 -6.97 4.82 -4.35
C LYS A 353 -7.79 4.47 -3.10
N ALA A 354 -7.38 4.95 -1.93
CA ALA A 354 -8.10 4.72 -0.69
C ALA A 354 -9.50 5.35 -0.68
N LYS A 355 -9.68 6.52 -1.34
CA LYS A 355 -10.99 7.15 -1.55
C LYS A 355 -11.93 6.25 -2.36
N ILE A 356 -11.46 5.67 -3.47
CA ILE A 356 -12.29 4.79 -4.30
C ILE A 356 -12.70 3.54 -3.52
N THR A 357 -11.77 2.92 -2.78
CA THR A 357 -12.08 1.79 -1.89
C THR A 357 -13.12 2.19 -0.83
N LEU A 358 -12.93 3.33 -0.17
CA LEU A 358 -13.87 3.88 0.82
C LEU A 358 -15.26 4.09 0.21
N TRP A 359 -15.35 4.81 -0.90
CA TRP A 359 -16.62 5.08 -1.57
C TRP A 359 -17.35 3.81 -1.97
N TYR A 360 -16.62 2.80 -2.46
CA TYR A 360 -17.22 1.53 -2.85
C TYR A 360 -17.82 0.80 -1.65
N PHE A 361 -17.03 0.58 -0.60
CA PHE A 361 -17.50 -0.16 0.57
C PHE A 361 -18.51 0.64 1.39
N TRP A 362 -18.47 1.96 1.33
CA TRP A 362 -19.52 2.79 1.89
C TRP A 362 -20.81 2.73 1.08
N ALA A 363 -20.75 2.74 -0.26
CA ALA A 363 -21.91 2.51 -1.11
C ALA A 363 -22.53 1.13 -0.86
N TYR A 364 -21.71 0.09 -0.67
CA TYR A 364 -22.17 -1.25 -0.31
C TYR A 364 -22.84 -1.28 1.07
N ASN A 365 -22.27 -0.60 2.07
CA ASN A 365 -22.89 -0.47 3.39
C ASN A 365 -24.27 0.22 3.31
N LEU A 366 -24.35 1.34 2.58
CA LEU A 366 -25.59 2.08 2.33
C LEU A 366 -26.62 1.22 1.58
N TYR A 367 -26.20 0.43 0.59
CA TYR A 367 -27.06 -0.52 -0.12
C TYR A 367 -27.65 -1.55 0.85
N ALA A 368 -26.83 -2.16 1.70
CA ALA A 368 -27.29 -3.16 2.67
C ALA A 368 -28.31 -2.61 3.68
N ARG A 369 -28.18 -1.32 4.00
CA ARG A 369 -29.11 -0.55 4.84
C ARG A 369 -30.28 0.05 4.05
N GLN A 370 -30.49 -0.38 2.79
CA GLN A 370 -31.56 0.05 1.89
C GLN A 370 -31.56 1.57 1.57
N GLN A 371 -30.44 2.25 1.77
CA GLN A 371 -30.26 3.66 1.41
C GLN A 371 -29.78 3.80 -0.05
N TYR A 372 -30.55 3.22 -0.98
CA TYR A 372 -30.18 3.05 -2.39
C TYR A 372 -29.81 4.35 -3.11
N LYS A 373 -30.55 5.45 -2.87
CA LYS A 373 -30.28 6.76 -3.47
C LYS A 373 -28.90 7.31 -3.05
N LYS A 374 -28.53 7.17 -1.77
CA LYS A 374 -27.21 7.60 -1.28
C LYS A 374 -26.11 6.68 -1.79
N SER A 375 -26.36 5.37 -1.81
CA SER A 375 -25.45 4.38 -2.40
C SER A 375 -25.10 4.76 -3.85
N LEU A 376 -26.12 5.08 -4.66
CA LEU A 376 -25.96 5.54 -6.04
C LEU A 376 -25.08 6.80 -6.17
N GLN A 377 -25.21 7.78 -5.26
CA GLN A 377 -24.38 8.99 -5.28
C GLN A 377 -22.89 8.65 -5.11
N TYR A 378 -22.53 7.72 -4.23
CA TYR A 378 -21.14 7.29 -4.07
C TYR A 378 -20.64 6.47 -5.25
N ILE A 379 -21.48 5.63 -5.86
CA ILE A 379 -21.14 4.93 -7.10
C ILE A 379 -20.83 5.94 -8.22
N GLN A 380 -21.64 6.98 -8.38
CA GLN A 380 -21.39 8.03 -9.37
C GLN A 380 -20.05 8.76 -9.12
N ARG A 381 -19.66 8.98 -7.87
CA ARG A 381 -18.32 9.54 -7.55
C ARG A 381 -17.19 8.66 -8.09
N ILE A 382 -17.30 7.34 -7.94
CA ILE A 382 -16.33 6.37 -8.48
C ILE A 382 -16.32 6.41 -10.01
N MET A 383 -17.50 6.41 -10.63
CA MET A 383 -17.66 6.39 -12.09
C MET A 383 -17.04 7.60 -12.79
N ASN A 384 -16.95 8.73 -12.10
CA ASN A 384 -16.34 9.98 -12.59
C ASN A 384 -14.81 10.04 -12.45
N GLN A 385 -14.16 8.96 -11.97
CA GLN A 385 -12.69 8.94 -11.80
C GLN A 385 -11.97 8.31 -12.99
N ALA A 386 -10.72 8.72 -13.20
CA ALA A 386 -9.85 8.17 -14.24
C ALA A 386 -9.26 6.79 -13.88
N ASN A 387 -9.30 6.38 -12.60
CA ASN A 387 -8.66 5.16 -12.09
C ASN A 387 -9.51 3.89 -12.35
N THR A 388 -9.78 3.59 -13.62
CA THR A 388 -10.62 2.45 -14.03
C THR A 388 -9.95 1.07 -13.83
N GLU A 389 -8.65 1.07 -13.49
CA GLU A 389 -7.85 -0.13 -13.25
C GLU A 389 -8.13 -0.80 -11.90
N LEU A 390 -8.80 -0.11 -10.98
CA LEU A 390 -9.16 -0.66 -9.66
C LEU A 390 -10.36 -1.60 -9.79
N ASP A 391 -10.33 -2.71 -9.05
CA ASP A 391 -11.42 -3.69 -9.05
C ASP A 391 -12.72 -3.07 -8.55
N GLU A 392 -12.65 -2.16 -7.58
CA GLU A 392 -13.79 -1.41 -7.06
C GLU A 392 -14.53 -0.63 -8.15
N TYR A 393 -13.86 -0.22 -9.23
CA TYR A 393 -14.53 0.43 -10.37
C TYR A 393 -15.40 -0.58 -11.14
N SER A 394 -14.87 -1.79 -11.36
CA SER A 394 -15.60 -2.90 -11.99
C SER A 394 -16.79 -3.33 -11.14
N TYR A 395 -16.58 -3.51 -9.83
CA TYR A 395 -17.64 -3.93 -8.92
C TYR A 395 -18.62 -2.79 -8.60
N ALA A 396 -18.26 -1.52 -8.73
CA ALA A 396 -19.20 -0.40 -8.67
C ALA A 396 -20.25 -0.49 -9.78
N LYS A 397 -19.86 -0.88 -11.00
CA LYS A 397 -20.80 -1.15 -12.09
C LYS A 397 -21.70 -2.35 -11.80
N LEU A 398 -21.17 -3.36 -11.10
CA LEU A 398 -21.95 -4.51 -10.65
C LEU A 398 -23.00 -4.11 -9.59
N LEU A 399 -22.57 -3.41 -8.54
CA LEU A 399 -23.44 -2.90 -7.49
C LEU A 399 -24.51 -1.95 -8.03
N LEU A 400 -24.17 -1.15 -9.04
CA LEU A 400 -25.13 -0.28 -9.74
C LEU A 400 -26.32 -1.07 -10.33
N MET A 401 -26.08 -2.26 -10.87
CA MET A 401 -27.17 -3.12 -11.38
C MET A 401 -28.10 -3.58 -10.27
N PHE A 402 -27.54 -4.03 -9.13
CA PHE A 402 -28.32 -4.40 -7.96
C PHE A 402 -29.14 -3.22 -7.40
N ILE A 403 -28.56 -2.03 -7.35
CA ILE A 403 -29.27 -0.81 -6.94
C ILE A 403 -30.45 -0.51 -7.87
N HIS A 404 -30.26 -0.57 -9.19
CA HIS A 404 -31.34 -0.30 -10.15
C HIS A 404 -32.42 -1.39 -10.11
N TYR A 405 -32.03 -2.64 -9.88
CA TYR A 405 -32.95 -3.74 -9.70
C TYR A 405 -33.87 -3.51 -8.49
N ASP A 406 -33.31 -3.21 -7.32
CA ASP A 406 -34.07 -2.99 -6.08
C ASP A 406 -34.92 -1.70 -6.15
N LEU A 407 -34.44 -0.68 -6.86
CA LEU A 407 -35.21 0.54 -7.14
C LEU A 407 -36.31 0.36 -8.22
N LYS A 408 -36.40 -0.83 -8.84
CA LYS A 408 -37.31 -1.12 -9.96
C LYS A 408 -37.10 -0.25 -11.20
N ASN A 409 -35.89 0.24 -11.39
CA ASN A 409 -35.47 1.07 -12.53
C ASN A 409 -35.05 0.17 -13.71
N TYR A 410 -35.95 -0.67 -14.20
CA TYR A 410 -35.60 -1.76 -15.14
C TYR A 410 -35.14 -1.28 -16.53
N GLU A 411 -35.63 -0.13 -17.01
CA GLU A 411 -35.15 0.47 -18.27
C GLU A 411 -33.67 0.87 -18.18
N LEU A 412 -33.29 1.50 -17.06
CA LEU A 412 -31.90 1.88 -16.80
C LEU A 412 -31.02 0.63 -16.59
N LEU A 413 -31.56 -0.40 -15.94
CA LEU A 413 -30.84 -1.65 -15.69
C LEU A 413 -30.35 -2.30 -16.99
N GLU A 414 -31.20 -2.38 -18.02
CA GLU A 414 -30.82 -3.01 -19.30
C GLU A 414 -29.64 -2.29 -19.97
N TYR A 415 -29.62 -0.96 -19.92
CA TYR A 415 -28.51 -0.16 -20.40
C TYR A 415 -27.24 -0.39 -19.56
N GLN A 416 -27.37 -0.39 -18.23
CA GLN A 416 -26.22 -0.57 -17.32
C GLN A 416 -25.57 -1.95 -17.48
N VAL A 417 -26.36 -3.01 -17.68
CA VAL A 417 -25.85 -4.36 -17.93
C VAL A 417 -24.98 -4.40 -19.19
N ARG A 418 -25.47 -3.84 -20.29
CA ARG A 418 -24.71 -3.78 -21.56
C ARG A 418 -23.42 -2.96 -21.42
N SER A 419 -23.49 -1.83 -20.72
CA SER A 419 -22.32 -0.97 -20.47
C SER A 419 -21.27 -1.65 -19.58
N ALA A 420 -21.70 -2.31 -18.51
CA ALA A 420 -20.83 -2.99 -17.55
C ALA A 420 -20.13 -4.21 -18.16
N GLN A 421 -20.86 -5.03 -18.91
CA GLN A 421 -20.29 -6.19 -19.59
C GLN A 421 -19.20 -5.80 -20.59
N ARG A 422 -19.48 -4.84 -21.49
CA ARG A 422 -18.48 -4.38 -22.48
C ARG A 422 -17.21 -3.86 -21.82
N PHE A 423 -17.36 -3.16 -20.68
CA PHE A 423 -16.22 -2.65 -19.93
C PHE A 423 -15.35 -3.78 -19.37
N LEU A 424 -15.96 -4.79 -18.75
CA LEU A 424 -15.23 -5.93 -18.15
C LEU A 424 -14.60 -6.86 -19.19
N GLU A 425 -15.27 -7.07 -20.34
CA GLU A 425 -14.73 -7.81 -21.47
C GLU A 425 -13.44 -7.16 -21.99
N LYS A 426 -13.45 -5.83 -22.16
CA LYS A 426 -12.27 -5.07 -22.60
C LYS A 426 -11.07 -5.19 -21.64
N GLN A 427 -11.33 -5.35 -20.35
CA GLN A 427 -10.29 -5.46 -19.33
C GLN A 427 -9.75 -6.90 -19.17
N GLU A 428 -10.30 -7.88 -19.90
CA GLU A 428 -10.02 -9.32 -19.71
C GLU A 428 -10.29 -9.80 -18.26
N ARG A 429 -11.14 -9.09 -17.50
CA ARG A 429 -11.42 -9.32 -16.07
C ARG A 429 -12.70 -10.10 -15.79
N LEU A 430 -13.42 -10.51 -16.82
CA LEU A 430 -14.72 -11.17 -16.69
C LEU A 430 -14.58 -12.65 -16.26
N TYR A 431 -15.03 -13.00 -15.04
CA TYR A 431 -15.14 -14.41 -14.61
C TYR A 431 -16.54 -14.94 -14.88
N GLN A 432 -16.72 -16.26 -14.71
CA GLN A 432 -18.00 -16.91 -14.96
C GLN A 432 -19.07 -16.41 -13.98
N SER A 433 -18.67 -16.06 -12.75
CA SER A 433 -19.58 -15.51 -11.76
C SER A 433 -20.22 -14.18 -12.21
N GLU A 434 -19.45 -13.27 -12.80
CA GLU A 434 -19.97 -12.00 -13.33
C GLU A 434 -20.81 -12.23 -14.61
N ILE A 435 -20.42 -13.18 -15.47
CA ILE A 435 -21.21 -13.55 -16.67
C ILE A 435 -22.61 -13.99 -16.26
N LEU A 436 -22.72 -14.88 -15.25
CA LEU A 436 -24.01 -15.32 -14.74
C LEU A 436 -24.87 -14.13 -14.28
N MET A 437 -24.27 -13.10 -13.69
CA MET A 437 -25.01 -11.91 -13.25
C MET A 437 -25.53 -11.09 -14.41
N PHE A 438 -24.69 -10.86 -15.42
CA PHE A 438 -25.13 -10.16 -16.62
C PHE A 438 -26.24 -10.91 -17.34
N ASP A 439 -26.12 -12.23 -17.49
CA ASP A 439 -27.13 -13.05 -18.15
C ASP A 439 -28.44 -13.10 -17.38
N PHE A 440 -28.40 -13.10 -16.05
CA PHE A 440 -29.60 -12.97 -15.23
C PHE A 440 -30.30 -11.64 -15.46
N PHE A 441 -29.58 -10.51 -15.32
CA PHE A 441 -30.19 -9.19 -15.45
C PHE A 441 -30.67 -8.89 -16.88
N LYS A 442 -30.02 -9.42 -17.92
CA LYS A 442 -30.52 -9.34 -19.31
C LYS A 442 -31.85 -10.05 -19.50
N LYS A 443 -32.02 -11.20 -18.85
CA LYS A 443 -33.22 -12.04 -18.98
C LYS A 443 -34.33 -11.61 -18.03
N PHE A 444 -34.07 -10.69 -17.09
CA PHE A 444 -35.06 -10.20 -16.17
C PHE A 444 -36.06 -9.30 -16.91
N ASN A 445 -37.36 -9.59 -16.76
CA ASN A 445 -38.42 -8.80 -17.38
C ASN A 445 -39.40 -8.35 -16.29
N SER A 446 -39.63 -7.05 -16.19
CA SER A 446 -40.53 -6.45 -15.20
C SER A 446 -41.99 -6.89 -15.36
N ALA A 447 -42.38 -7.33 -16.56
CA ALA A 447 -43.72 -7.85 -16.86
C ALA A 447 -43.92 -9.31 -16.38
N ASP A 448 -42.88 -9.99 -15.89
CA ASP A 448 -43.03 -11.35 -15.37
C ASP A 448 -43.84 -11.38 -14.06
N SER A 449 -44.68 -12.41 -13.90
CA SER A 449 -45.37 -12.67 -12.65
C SER A 449 -44.38 -12.94 -11.50
N LYS A 450 -44.78 -12.65 -10.25
CA LYS A 450 -43.95 -12.90 -9.05
C LYS A 450 -43.44 -14.35 -8.99
N SER A 451 -44.28 -15.32 -9.38
CA SER A 451 -43.89 -16.73 -9.46
C SER A 451 -42.77 -16.97 -10.48
N ARG A 452 -42.86 -16.38 -11.67
CA ARG A 452 -41.83 -16.51 -12.72
C ARG A 452 -40.53 -15.81 -12.33
N GLN A 453 -40.61 -14.67 -11.64
CA GLN A 453 -39.42 -14.00 -11.08
C GLN A 453 -38.72 -14.89 -10.04
N LEU A 454 -39.47 -15.47 -9.09
CA LEU A 454 -38.92 -16.40 -8.11
C LEU A 454 -38.28 -17.64 -8.78
N GLN A 455 -38.88 -18.20 -9.82
CA GLN A 455 -38.29 -19.29 -10.60
C GLN A 455 -36.94 -18.91 -11.21
N LYS A 456 -36.82 -17.71 -11.79
CA LYS A 456 -35.55 -17.20 -12.34
C LYS A 456 -34.49 -17.04 -11.26
N ILE A 457 -34.86 -16.55 -10.08
CA ILE A 457 -33.96 -16.37 -8.94
C ILE A 457 -33.49 -17.71 -8.39
N SER A 458 -34.40 -18.68 -8.20
CA SER A 458 -34.05 -20.04 -7.79
C SER A 458 -33.13 -20.73 -8.79
N PHE A 459 -33.36 -20.54 -10.09
CA PHE A 459 -32.48 -21.05 -11.15
C PHE A 459 -31.09 -20.40 -11.11
N LEU A 460 -31.00 -19.09 -10.85
CA LEU A 460 -29.72 -18.42 -10.64
C LEU A 460 -29.01 -18.96 -9.41
N GLN A 461 -29.74 -19.18 -8.31
CA GLN A 461 -29.19 -19.72 -7.07
C GLN A 461 -28.57 -21.10 -7.28
N GLN A 462 -29.22 -21.98 -8.04
CA GLN A 462 -28.66 -23.29 -8.40
C GLN A 462 -27.36 -23.16 -9.22
N GLN A 463 -27.33 -22.26 -10.20
CA GLN A 463 -26.13 -22.03 -11.02
C GLN A 463 -24.98 -21.47 -10.18
N VAL A 464 -25.24 -20.49 -9.32
CA VAL A 464 -24.25 -19.89 -8.41
C VAL A 464 -23.71 -20.94 -7.45
N ASN A 465 -24.57 -21.73 -6.80
CA ASN A 465 -24.16 -22.79 -5.89
C ASN A 465 -23.29 -23.85 -6.58
N SER A 466 -23.60 -24.19 -7.85
CA SER A 466 -22.79 -25.10 -8.65
C SER A 466 -21.44 -24.48 -9.02
N LEU A 467 -21.43 -23.24 -9.52
CA LEU A 467 -20.21 -22.54 -9.93
C LEU A 467 -19.26 -22.33 -8.76
N PHE A 468 -19.80 -21.91 -7.61
CA PHE A 468 -19.03 -21.63 -6.41
C PHE A 468 -18.44 -22.88 -5.76
N LYS A 469 -18.72 -24.10 -6.24
CA LYS A 469 -17.86 -25.26 -5.92
C LYS A 469 -16.41 -25.02 -6.34
N LYS A 470 -16.16 -24.15 -7.34
CA LYS A 470 -14.84 -23.64 -7.71
C LYS A 470 -14.51 -22.41 -6.84
N PRO A 471 -13.54 -22.49 -5.91
CA PRO A 471 -13.30 -21.38 -4.99
C PRO A 471 -12.78 -20.10 -5.67
N THR A 472 -12.12 -20.22 -6.83
CA THR A 472 -11.62 -19.07 -7.59
C THR A 472 -12.73 -18.22 -8.23
N GLU A 473 -13.94 -18.76 -8.37
CA GLU A 473 -15.13 -18.02 -8.82
C GLU A 473 -15.85 -17.30 -7.67
N ARG A 474 -15.39 -17.48 -6.43
CA ARG A 474 -15.98 -16.82 -5.24
C ARG A 474 -15.42 -15.41 -5.01
N GLY A 475 -14.50 -14.93 -5.86
CA GLY A 475 -13.85 -13.63 -5.70
C GLY A 475 -14.84 -12.45 -5.59
N ILE A 476 -15.95 -12.53 -6.33
CA ILE A 476 -17.06 -11.59 -6.28
C ILE A 476 -17.63 -11.37 -4.86
N ILE A 477 -17.59 -12.39 -3.98
CA ILE A 477 -18.15 -12.34 -2.61
C ILE A 477 -17.42 -11.31 -1.74
N PHE A 478 -16.16 -11.00 -2.03
CA PHE A 478 -15.44 -9.92 -1.33
C PHE A 478 -16.10 -8.55 -1.58
N TYR A 479 -16.57 -8.33 -2.81
CA TYR A 479 -17.13 -7.05 -3.23
C TYR A 479 -18.66 -7.01 -3.07
N PHE A 480 -19.36 -8.10 -3.34
CA PHE A 480 -20.81 -8.22 -3.19
C PHE A 480 -21.22 -9.65 -2.83
N ASP A 481 -21.87 -9.85 -1.68
CA ASP A 481 -22.30 -11.18 -1.24
C ASP A 481 -23.56 -11.64 -1.98
N ILE A 482 -23.36 -12.13 -3.20
CA ILE A 482 -24.42 -12.65 -4.06
C ILE A 482 -25.22 -13.78 -3.41
N ILE A 483 -24.60 -14.60 -2.56
CA ILE A 483 -25.30 -15.71 -1.89
C ILE A 483 -26.34 -15.13 -0.92
N ALA A 484 -25.93 -14.14 -0.12
CA ALA A 484 -26.82 -13.42 0.78
C ALA A 484 -27.91 -12.65 0.02
N TRP A 485 -27.58 -12.06 -1.14
CA TRP A 485 -28.56 -11.42 -2.00
C TRP A 485 -29.62 -12.41 -2.49
N LEU A 486 -29.22 -13.56 -3.04
CA LEU A 486 -30.15 -14.61 -3.48
C LEU A 486 -31.03 -15.12 -2.32
N GLU A 487 -30.46 -15.34 -1.13
CA GLU A 487 -31.24 -15.75 0.04
C GLU A 487 -32.27 -14.68 0.44
N SER A 488 -31.89 -13.40 0.39
CA SER A 488 -32.78 -12.28 0.68
C SER A 488 -33.98 -12.22 -0.27
N GLN A 489 -33.76 -12.49 -1.56
CA GLN A 489 -34.82 -12.46 -2.58
C GLN A 489 -35.78 -13.65 -2.47
N VAL A 490 -35.30 -14.83 -2.04
CA VAL A 490 -36.13 -16.05 -1.93
C VAL A 490 -36.93 -16.08 -0.63
N ASN A 491 -36.32 -15.70 0.49
CA ASN A 491 -36.89 -15.88 1.83
C ASN A 491 -37.50 -14.60 2.44
N ASP A 492 -37.62 -13.53 1.66
CA ASP A 492 -38.15 -12.22 2.09
C ASP A 492 -37.44 -11.68 3.36
N LYS A 493 -36.13 -11.89 3.44
CA LYS A 493 -35.27 -11.38 4.52
C LYS A 493 -34.51 -10.16 4.02
N SER A 494 -34.10 -9.28 4.94
CA SER A 494 -33.19 -8.19 4.56
C SER A 494 -31.84 -8.75 4.11
N PHE A 495 -31.22 -8.10 3.11
CA PHE A 495 -29.88 -8.44 2.66
C PHE A 495 -28.87 -8.44 3.82
N ALA A 496 -28.93 -7.41 4.68
CA ALA A 496 -28.09 -7.30 5.86
C ALA A 496 -28.20 -8.52 6.80
N GLY A 497 -29.42 -8.98 7.09
CA GLY A 497 -29.66 -10.14 7.92
C GLY A 497 -29.17 -11.45 7.30
N ALA A 498 -29.24 -11.57 5.97
CA ALA A 498 -28.70 -12.74 5.27
C ALA A 498 -27.16 -12.82 5.36
N VAL A 499 -26.46 -11.68 5.23
CA VAL A 499 -24.99 -11.63 5.40
C VAL A 499 -24.60 -12.01 6.83
N LEU A 500 -25.28 -11.44 7.85
CA LEU A 500 -24.99 -11.73 9.25
C LEU A 500 -25.19 -13.22 9.58
N LYS A 501 -26.33 -13.79 9.19
CA LYS A 501 -26.64 -15.21 9.43
C LYS A 501 -25.61 -16.14 8.78
N LYS A 502 -25.15 -15.81 7.57
CA LYS A 502 -24.11 -16.58 6.87
C LYS A 502 -22.78 -16.52 7.62
N HIS A 503 -22.41 -15.34 8.11
CA HIS A 503 -21.20 -15.17 8.92
C HIS A 503 -21.26 -15.98 10.22
N GLU A 504 -22.39 -15.93 10.94
CA GLU A 504 -22.63 -16.72 12.16
C GLU A 504 -22.56 -18.23 11.91
N ALA A 505 -22.95 -18.68 10.71
CA ALA A 505 -22.83 -20.07 10.29
C ALA A 505 -21.40 -20.48 9.86
N GLY A 506 -20.46 -19.54 9.77
CA GLY A 506 -19.08 -19.79 9.33
C GLY A 506 -18.94 -20.10 7.83
N ILE A 507 -19.85 -19.60 6.99
CA ILE A 507 -19.98 -19.95 5.56
C ILE A 507 -19.42 -18.86 4.63
#